data_AF-A0A9W4WF00-F1
#
_entry.id   AF-A0A9W4WF00-F1
#
_cell.length_a   1.000
_cell.length_b   1.000
_cell.length_c   1.000
_cell.angle_alpha   90.00
_cell.angle_beta   90.00
_cell.angle_gamma   90.00
#
_symmetry.space_group_name_H-M   'P 1'
#
loop_
_entity.id
_entity.type
_entity.pdbx_description
1 polymer ?
#
loop_
_entity_poly.entity_id
_entity_poly.type
_entity_poly.pdbx_seq_one_letter_code
_entity_poly.pdbx_strand_id
1 'polypeptide(L)'
;MGYDYALVHIKYTIPLAGLLTFFSYPLFTRLDVVKTLFIVTIAFVATIPWDSYLIRTGIWTYPPNAILGPTLFSIPLEELFFFIIQTYITAQLYIILNKPVLHAQYLNSPATLPRWIKSGKTVGQGVLAGSIALGAWLIAKEGEGTYLGLILVWACSFALFIWTITAQFLLALPLACTVLPVILPTVYLWVVDEMALGRGTWAIESGTKLEFKLFGSLEIEEAVFFLVTNILVVTGIGAFDKAVAVCDAFPDVFDKPADALSMSLLRARVLPSSKYNMQRILGIRQAVSRLAKKSRSFHLASSVFPGRLRIDLTLLYSYCRLADDLVDEAANPQEAAIWIAKLDRHLALLYKDPDSSSAPLASQYAAENFPASALSALDLLPANLIPREPLAELLKGFEMDLQFSTNSFPIATPEDLELYAARVASTVGQSCLELVFCHCKHSLPPYMQAYLRNTARQMGLALQFVNIARDIAVDAKIGRVYLPTSWLKD
;
A
#
# COMPACT_ATOMS: atom_id res chain seq x y z
N MET A 1 -2.67 -23.74 39.98
CA MET A 1 -1.36 -23.43 39.39
C MET A 1 -1.51 -22.11 38.64
N GLY A 2 -0.57 -21.17 38.82
CA GLY A 2 -0.59 -19.78 38.32
C GLY A 2 -0.47 -19.58 36.81
N TYR A 3 -1.18 -20.34 35.99
CA TYR A 3 -1.00 -20.34 34.53
C TYR A 3 -2.22 -19.88 33.74
N ASP A 4 -3.31 -19.51 34.41
CA ASP A 4 -4.58 -19.25 33.73
C ASP A 4 -4.44 -18.10 32.71
N TYR A 5 -3.71 -17.03 33.04
CA TYR A 5 -3.49 -15.95 32.10
C TYR A 5 -2.58 -16.37 30.92
N ALA A 6 -1.44 -17.02 31.21
CA ALA A 6 -0.57 -17.53 30.15
C ALA A 6 -1.29 -18.52 29.20
N LEU A 7 -2.22 -19.32 29.71
CA LEU A 7 -3.03 -20.26 28.92
C LEU A 7 -4.00 -19.54 27.97
N VAL A 8 -4.50 -18.35 28.33
CA VAL A 8 -5.31 -17.52 27.42
C VAL A 8 -4.49 -17.17 26.17
N HIS A 9 -3.23 -16.75 26.34
CA HIS A 9 -2.37 -16.42 25.21
C HIS A 9 -2.04 -17.62 24.33
N ILE A 10 -1.67 -18.75 24.94
CA ILE A 10 -1.32 -19.98 24.22
C ILE A 10 -2.51 -20.48 23.38
N LYS A 11 -3.74 -20.35 23.89
CA LYS A 11 -4.94 -20.87 23.23
C LYS A 11 -5.51 -19.91 22.18
N TYR A 12 -5.46 -18.61 22.43
CA TYR A 12 -6.23 -17.65 21.64
C TYR A 12 -5.33 -16.67 20.86
N THR A 13 -4.44 -15.94 21.53
CA THR A 13 -3.70 -14.85 20.86
C THR A 13 -2.51 -15.35 20.02
N ILE A 14 -1.71 -16.29 20.54
CA ILE A 14 -0.53 -16.82 19.83
C ILE A 14 -0.94 -17.58 18.54
N PRO A 15 -1.95 -18.47 18.55
CA PRO A 15 -2.36 -19.16 17.32
C PRO A 15 -2.88 -18.20 16.25
N LEU A 16 -3.66 -17.18 16.63
CA LEU A 16 -4.14 -16.18 15.68
C LEU A 16 -3.00 -15.36 15.09
N ALA A 17 -2.05 -14.92 15.94
CA ALA A 17 -0.85 -14.22 15.47
C ALA A 17 -0.07 -15.08 14.48
N GLY A 18 0.20 -16.35 14.81
CA GLY A 18 0.91 -17.29 13.92
C GLY A 18 0.19 -17.53 12.60
N LEU A 19 -1.14 -17.63 12.60
CA LEU A 19 -1.94 -17.77 11.39
C LEU A 19 -1.81 -16.53 10.48
N LEU A 20 -1.94 -15.32 11.05
CA LEU A 20 -1.78 -14.07 10.30
C LEU A 20 -0.36 -13.93 9.74
N THR A 21 0.66 -14.28 10.52
CA THR A 21 2.06 -14.29 10.06
C THR A 21 2.28 -15.28 8.91
N PHE A 22 1.70 -16.48 8.99
CA PHE A 22 1.82 -17.49 7.94
C PHE A 22 1.29 -16.98 6.59
N PHE A 23 0.12 -16.32 6.60
CA PHE A 23 -0.47 -15.74 5.40
C PHE A 23 0.26 -14.49 4.89
N SER A 24 0.86 -13.69 5.78
CA SER A 24 1.61 -12.49 5.39
C SER A 24 3.04 -12.79 4.93
N TYR A 25 3.63 -13.90 5.39
CA TYR A 25 5.03 -14.26 5.19
C TYR A 25 5.53 -14.20 3.74
N PRO A 26 4.82 -14.73 2.71
CA PRO A 26 5.33 -14.74 1.33
C PRO A 26 5.52 -13.35 0.73
N LEU A 27 4.82 -12.35 1.27
CA LEU A 27 4.84 -10.98 0.78
C LEU A 27 5.44 -10.01 1.80
N PHE A 28 6.00 -10.52 2.90
CA PHE A 28 6.47 -9.71 4.01
C PHE A 28 7.74 -8.95 3.63
N THR A 29 7.72 -7.63 3.74
CA THR A 29 8.88 -6.79 3.41
C THR A 29 9.63 -6.36 4.67
N ARG A 30 10.89 -5.94 4.52
CA ARG A 30 11.65 -5.34 5.63
C ARG A 30 10.94 -4.12 6.24
N LEU A 31 10.22 -3.35 5.41
CA LEU A 31 9.44 -2.20 5.86
C LEU A 31 8.26 -2.63 6.73
N ASP A 32 7.61 -3.77 6.41
CA ASP A 32 6.52 -4.33 7.21
C ASP A 32 7.01 -4.79 8.60
N VAL A 33 8.20 -5.39 8.67
CA VAL A 33 8.88 -5.72 9.94
C VAL A 33 9.10 -4.47 10.77
N VAL A 34 9.72 -3.44 10.19
CA VAL A 34 10.07 -2.20 10.88
C VAL A 34 8.81 -1.47 11.34
N LYS A 35 7.80 -1.40 10.50
CA LYS A 35 6.49 -0.83 10.82
C LYS A 35 5.85 -1.53 12.01
N THR A 36 5.87 -2.86 12.03
CA THR A 36 5.34 -3.68 13.13
C THR A 36 6.13 -3.45 14.42
N LEU A 37 7.46 -3.48 14.38
CA LEU A 37 8.31 -3.22 15.54
C LEU A 37 8.12 -1.80 16.08
N PHE A 38 8.00 -0.82 15.19
CA PHE A 38 7.77 0.58 15.54
C PHE A 38 6.45 0.76 16.30
N ILE A 39 5.34 0.22 15.80
CA ILE A 39 4.05 0.37 16.48
C ILE A 39 3.98 -0.43 17.78
N VAL A 40 4.55 -1.64 17.83
CA VAL A 40 4.64 -2.44 19.06
C VAL A 40 5.45 -1.69 20.13
N THR A 41 6.58 -1.09 19.74
CA THR A 41 7.41 -0.32 20.68
C THR A 41 6.67 0.90 21.22
N ILE A 42 5.96 1.64 20.36
CA ILE A 42 5.16 2.80 20.78
C ILE A 42 4.05 2.38 21.72
N ALA A 43 3.28 1.36 21.36
CA ALA A 43 2.19 0.84 22.19
C ALA A 43 2.74 0.42 23.57
N PHE A 44 3.79 -0.40 23.59
CA PHE A 44 4.41 -0.88 24.82
C PHE A 44 4.85 0.28 25.74
N VAL A 45 5.57 1.27 25.21
CA VAL A 45 6.07 2.41 26.00
C VAL A 45 4.94 3.34 26.45
N ALA A 46 3.93 3.57 25.61
CA ALA A 46 2.81 4.48 25.90
C ALA A 46 1.83 3.90 26.93
N THR A 47 1.72 2.57 27.01
CA THR A 47 0.79 1.87 27.90
C THR A 47 1.36 1.69 29.31
N ILE A 48 2.67 1.42 29.47
CA ILE A 48 3.30 1.13 30.77
C ILE A 48 2.91 2.12 31.90
N PRO A 49 3.01 3.45 31.73
CA PRO A 49 2.71 4.37 32.82
C PRO A 49 1.24 4.34 33.24
N TRP A 50 0.33 4.08 32.28
CA TRP A 50 -1.11 4.07 32.51
C TRP A 50 -1.54 2.76 33.20
N ASP A 51 -1.12 1.60 32.70
CA ASP A 51 -1.39 0.30 33.33
C ASP A 51 -0.79 0.19 34.74
N SER A 52 0.45 0.65 34.90
CA SER A 52 1.11 0.68 36.21
C SER A 52 0.31 1.51 37.22
N TYR A 53 -0.29 2.61 36.76
CA TYR A 53 -1.17 3.44 37.59
C TYR A 53 -2.45 2.68 37.97
N LEU A 54 -3.16 2.06 37.03
CA LEU A 54 -4.39 1.32 37.30
C LEU A 54 -4.22 0.21 38.32
N ILE A 55 -3.11 -0.54 38.24
CA ILE A 55 -2.83 -1.62 39.19
C ILE A 55 -2.49 -1.05 40.57
N ARG A 56 -1.72 0.04 40.63
CA ARG A 56 -1.32 0.65 41.91
C ARG A 56 -2.47 1.36 42.64
N THR A 57 -3.44 1.87 41.90
CA THR A 57 -4.66 2.47 42.46
C THR A 57 -5.75 1.43 42.74
N GLY A 58 -5.48 0.16 42.45
CA GLY A 58 -6.42 -0.94 42.69
C GLY A 58 -7.61 -0.94 41.74
N ILE A 59 -7.56 -0.25 40.59
CA ILE A 59 -8.62 -0.34 39.58
C ILE A 59 -8.59 -1.72 38.91
N TRP A 60 -7.37 -2.24 38.68
CA TRP A 60 -7.13 -3.58 38.19
C TRP A 60 -6.51 -4.45 39.26
N THR A 61 -7.07 -5.65 39.43
CA THR A 61 -6.53 -6.65 40.36
C THR A 61 -6.35 -8.00 39.69
N TYR A 62 -5.25 -8.66 40.06
CA TYR A 62 -4.88 -9.98 39.55
C TYR A 62 -4.78 -10.97 40.70
N PRO A 63 -5.52 -12.09 40.67
CA PRO A 63 -5.37 -13.12 41.68
C PRO A 63 -3.93 -13.68 41.68
N PRO A 64 -3.29 -13.88 42.86
CA PRO A 64 -1.91 -14.37 42.94
C PRO A 64 -1.72 -15.75 42.27
N ASN A 65 -2.80 -16.51 42.16
CA ASN A 65 -2.87 -17.83 41.55
C ASN A 65 -3.24 -17.81 40.06
N ALA A 66 -3.34 -16.64 39.41
CA ALA A 66 -3.62 -16.50 37.98
C ALA A 66 -2.37 -16.10 37.16
N ILE A 67 -1.37 -15.49 37.81
CA ILE A 67 -0.15 -14.95 37.19
C ILE A 67 1.09 -15.79 37.51
N LEU A 68 2.09 -15.73 36.62
CA LEU A 68 3.38 -16.43 36.70
C LEU A 68 4.32 -15.88 37.77
N GLY A 69 4.11 -14.64 38.23
CA GLY A 69 4.85 -14.03 39.34
C GLY A 69 5.73 -12.82 38.99
N PRO A 70 6.53 -12.81 37.89
CA PRO A 70 7.32 -11.64 37.53
C PRO A 70 6.45 -10.44 37.15
N THR A 71 6.81 -9.27 37.67
CA THR A 71 6.15 -8.00 37.33
C THR A 71 7.18 -6.93 36.93
N LEU A 72 6.77 -6.02 36.05
CA LEU A 72 7.52 -4.81 35.68
C LEU A 72 6.66 -3.60 36.03
N PHE A 73 7.15 -2.71 36.90
CA PHE A 73 6.36 -1.57 37.40
C PHE A 73 4.97 -1.97 37.94
N SER A 74 4.85 -3.13 38.60
CA SER A 74 3.59 -3.72 39.10
C SER A 74 2.72 -4.43 38.05
N ILE A 75 3.10 -4.41 36.77
CA ILE A 75 2.38 -5.05 35.66
C ILE A 75 2.86 -6.50 35.51
N PRO A 76 1.98 -7.52 35.51
CA PRO A 76 2.34 -8.91 35.23
C PRO A 76 2.99 -9.08 33.85
N LEU A 77 3.90 -10.05 33.72
CA LEU A 77 4.58 -10.32 32.44
C LEU A 77 3.61 -10.70 31.32
N GLU A 78 2.53 -11.39 31.66
CA GLU A 78 1.45 -11.77 30.75
C GLU A 78 0.76 -10.55 30.16
N GLU A 79 0.50 -9.52 30.98
CA GLU A 79 -0.09 -8.26 30.53
C GLU A 79 0.89 -7.48 29.62
N LEU A 80 2.18 -7.45 29.97
CA LEU A 80 3.21 -6.90 29.09
C LEU A 80 3.26 -7.61 27.73
N PHE A 81 3.10 -8.94 27.73
CA PHE A 81 3.01 -9.73 26.50
C PHE A 81 1.71 -9.46 25.76
N PHE A 82 0.61 -9.24 26.47
CA PHE A 82 -0.67 -8.85 25.89
C PHE A 82 -0.55 -7.59 25.02
N PHE A 83 0.12 -6.54 25.52
CA PHE A 83 0.35 -5.30 24.75
C PHE A 83 1.03 -5.59 23.40
N ILE A 84 2.02 -6.48 23.41
CA ILE A 84 2.80 -6.85 22.23
C ILE A 84 1.94 -7.65 21.26
N ILE A 85 1.31 -8.73 21.74
CA ILE A 85 0.60 -9.68 20.87
C ILE A 85 -0.68 -9.08 20.29
N GLN A 86 -1.42 -8.27 21.06
CA GLN A 86 -2.59 -7.56 20.56
C GLN A 86 -2.20 -6.55 19.48
N THR A 87 -1.19 -5.72 19.75
CA THR A 87 -0.68 -4.75 18.77
C THR A 87 -0.19 -5.46 17.50
N TYR A 88 0.49 -6.60 17.66
CA TYR A 88 0.98 -7.41 16.56
C TYR A 88 -0.16 -7.96 15.69
N ILE A 89 -1.18 -8.58 16.28
CA ILE A 89 -2.35 -9.13 15.57
C ILE A 89 -3.01 -8.05 14.70
N THR A 90 -3.29 -6.90 15.30
CA THR A 90 -3.92 -5.77 14.61
C THR A 90 -3.02 -5.20 13.51
N ALA A 91 -1.72 -5.11 13.76
CA ALA A 91 -0.74 -4.68 12.76
C ALA A 91 -0.66 -5.65 11.57
N GLN A 92 -0.64 -6.96 11.80
CA GLN A 92 -0.58 -7.95 10.73
C GLN A 92 -1.83 -7.92 9.86
N LEU A 93 -3.02 -7.86 10.47
CA LEU A 93 -4.27 -7.75 9.73
C LEU A 93 -4.33 -6.47 8.90
N TYR A 94 -3.89 -5.34 9.47
CA TYR A 94 -3.76 -4.08 8.74
C TYR A 94 -2.83 -4.22 7.52
N ILE A 95 -1.64 -4.80 7.70
CA ILE A 95 -0.63 -4.98 6.63
C ILE A 95 -1.19 -5.85 5.49
N ILE A 96 -1.86 -6.96 5.83
CA ILE A 96 -2.47 -7.87 4.84
C ILE A 96 -3.52 -7.12 4.01
N LEU A 97 -4.44 -6.41 4.66
CA LEU A 97 -5.54 -5.70 3.99
C LEU A 97 -5.06 -4.46 3.22
N ASN A 98 -3.90 -3.89 3.56
CA ASN A 98 -3.32 -2.75 2.85
C ASN A 98 -2.31 -3.14 1.75
N LYS A 99 -1.92 -4.43 1.63
CA LYS A 99 -0.93 -4.86 0.63
C LYS A 99 -1.32 -4.51 -0.82
N PRO A 100 -2.58 -4.72 -1.26
CA PRO A 100 -3.00 -4.36 -2.61
C PRO A 100 -3.09 -2.86 -2.84
N VAL A 101 -3.08 -2.04 -1.79
CA VAL A 101 -3.29 -0.59 -1.88
C VAL A 101 -1.98 0.12 -2.19
N LEU A 102 -1.92 0.84 -3.30
CA LEU A 102 -0.82 1.78 -3.54
C LEU A 102 -1.11 3.10 -2.82
N HIS A 103 -0.59 3.28 -1.60
CA HIS A 103 -0.91 4.42 -0.73
C HIS A 103 -0.63 5.80 -1.35
N ALA A 104 0.38 5.92 -2.21
CA ALA A 104 0.74 7.18 -2.88
C ALA A 104 -0.45 7.82 -3.62
N GLN A 105 -1.34 7.02 -4.19
CA GLN A 105 -2.50 7.54 -4.92
C GLN A 105 -3.53 8.23 -3.99
N TYR A 106 -3.50 7.97 -2.68
CA TYR A 106 -4.45 8.50 -1.69
C TYR A 106 -3.94 9.78 -0.99
N LEU A 107 -2.77 10.27 -1.37
CA LEU A 107 -2.31 11.60 -0.97
C LEU A 107 -3.23 12.66 -1.60
N ASN A 108 -3.54 13.70 -0.84
CA ASN A 108 -4.40 14.80 -1.29
C ASN A 108 -3.92 16.13 -0.71
N SER A 109 -4.25 17.23 -1.39
CA SER A 109 -4.02 18.59 -0.93
C SER A 109 -5.33 19.21 -0.41
N PRO A 110 -5.28 20.26 0.45
CA PRO A 110 -6.47 20.96 0.94
C PRO A 110 -7.39 21.47 -0.19
N ALA A 111 -6.83 21.79 -1.36
CA ALA A 111 -7.60 22.26 -2.52
C ALA A 111 -8.39 21.13 -3.22
N THR A 112 -7.85 19.91 -3.24
CA THR A 112 -8.40 18.77 -4.00
C THR A 112 -9.29 17.84 -3.16
N LEU A 113 -9.31 18.04 -1.84
CA LEU A 113 -10.05 17.21 -0.90
C LEU A 113 -11.59 17.35 -1.04
N PRO A 114 -12.33 16.23 -1.16
CA PRO A 114 -13.78 16.21 -1.02
C PRO A 114 -14.25 16.84 0.30
N ARG A 115 -15.41 17.51 0.28
CA ARG A 115 -15.98 18.18 1.46
C ARG A 115 -16.15 17.22 2.65
N TRP A 116 -16.61 16.00 2.40
CA TRP A 116 -16.83 15.02 3.46
C TRP A 116 -15.54 14.62 4.20
N ILE A 117 -14.38 14.59 3.52
CA ILE A 117 -13.09 14.30 4.18
C ILE A 117 -12.67 15.49 5.05
N LYS A 118 -12.88 16.73 4.57
CA LYS A 118 -12.59 17.94 5.37
C LYS A 118 -13.45 17.97 6.63
N SER A 119 -14.76 17.81 6.47
CA SER A 119 -15.71 17.75 7.58
C SER A 119 -15.40 16.58 8.50
N GLY A 120 -15.10 15.40 7.96
CA GLY A 120 -14.75 14.20 8.73
C GLY A 120 -13.53 14.41 9.63
N LYS A 121 -12.49 15.09 9.15
CA LYS A 121 -11.35 15.48 9.99
C LYS A 121 -11.81 16.34 11.17
N THR A 122 -12.53 17.44 10.92
CA THR A 122 -12.98 18.38 11.97
C THR A 122 -13.95 17.73 12.96
N VAL A 123 -14.91 16.93 12.46
CA VAL A 123 -15.85 16.18 13.29
C VAL A 123 -15.09 15.19 14.18
N GLY A 124 -14.13 14.44 13.61
CA GLY A 124 -13.31 13.52 14.41
C GLY A 124 -12.49 14.24 15.48
N GLN A 125 -11.96 15.44 15.21
CA GLN A 125 -11.28 16.25 16.23
C GLN A 125 -12.25 16.68 17.33
N GLY A 126 -13.46 17.11 16.99
CA GLY A 126 -14.50 17.49 17.94
C GLY A 126 -14.94 16.32 18.82
N VAL A 127 -15.16 15.14 18.22
CA VAL A 127 -15.51 13.91 18.95
C VAL A 127 -14.40 13.53 19.93
N LEU A 128 -13.14 13.50 19.47
CA LEU A 128 -12.00 13.14 20.33
C LEU A 128 -11.79 14.15 21.46
N ALA A 129 -11.90 15.45 21.19
CA ALA A 129 -11.83 16.49 22.22
C ALA A 129 -12.98 16.38 23.23
N GLY A 130 -14.20 16.09 22.76
CA GLY A 130 -15.35 15.83 23.61
C GLY A 130 -15.17 14.59 24.50
N SER A 131 -14.61 13.51 23.95
CA SER A 131 -14.27 12.30 24.72
C SER A 131 -13.22 12.56 25.80
N ILE A 132 -12.20 13.37 25.52
CA ILE A 132 -11.21 13.78 26.53
C ILE A 132 -11.88 14.60 27.64
N ALA A 133 -12.75 15.55 27.29
CA ALA A 133 -13.47 16.38 28.26
C ALA A 133 -14.42 15.53 29.13
N LEU A 134 -15.14 14.58 28.52
CA LEU A 134 -15.99 13.63 29.23
C LEU A 134 -15.15 12.76 30.18
N GLY A 135 -14.02 12.25 29.72
CA GLY A 135 -13.14 11.43 30.54
C GLY A 135 -12.57 12.20 31.73
N ALA A 136 -12.15 13.45 31.52
CA ALA A 136 -11.67 14.32 32.59
C ALA A 136 -12.77 14.61 33.63
N TRP A 137 -14.02 14.80 33.18
CA TRP A 137 -15.16 14.98 34.07
C TRP A 137 -15.48 13.70 34.88
N LEU A 138 -15.39 12.52 34.27
CA LEU A 138 -15.57 11.25 34.97
C LEU A 138 -14.50 11.03 36.04
N ILE A 139 -13.24 11.31 35.73
CA ILE A 139 -12.14 11.23 36.70
C ILE A 139 -12.36 12.20 37.88
N ALA A 140 -12.77 13.44 37.59
CA ALA A 140 -12.98 14.47 38.62
C ALA A 140 -14.15 14.17 39.58
N LYS A 141 -15.03 13.23 39.23
CA LYS A 141 -16.11 12.77 40.12
C LYS A 141 -15.65 11.76 41.17
N GLU A 142 -14.46 11.17 41.03
CA GLU A 142 -13.88 10.21 41.96
C GLU A 142 -14.84 9.08 42.38
N GLY A 143 -15.47 8.42 41.39
CA GLY A 143 -16.44 7.33 41.63
C GLY A 143 -16.69 6.45 40.41
N GLU A 144 -17.95 6.04 40.20
CA GLU A 144 -18.35 5.22 39.05
C GLU A 144 -17.98 5.89 37.72
N GLY A 145 -17.33 5.13 36.84
CA GLY A 145 -16.85 5.61 35.55
C GLY A 145 -15.47 6.24 35.57
N THR A 146 -14.77 6.28 36.72
CA THR A 146 -13.35 6.67 36.80
C THR A 146 -12.51 5.86 35.83
N TYR A 147 -12.77 4.54 35.72
CA TYR A 147 -12.02 3.69 34.81
C TYR A 147 -12.23 4.07 33.34
N LEU A 148 -13.48 4.24 32.91
CA LEU A 148 -13.80 4.76 31.58
C LEU A 148 -13.14 6.11 31.32
N GLY A 149 -13.15 7.01 32.32
CA GLY A 149 -12.54 8.32 32.22
C GLY A 149 -11.04 8.27 31.94
N LEU A 150 -10.32 7.37 32.61
CA LEU A 150 -8.90 7.12 32.40
C LEU A 150 -8.61 6.58 31.00
N ILE A 151 -9.46 5.67 30.47
CA ILE A 151 -9.35 5.18 29.09
C ILE A 151 -9.50 6.35 28.10
N LEU A 152 -10.56 7.13 28.25
CA LEU A 152 -10.89 8.22 27.31
C LEU A 152 -9.82 9.31 27.31
N VAL A 153 -9.35 9.76 28.48
CA VAL A 153 -8.31 10.82 28.55
C VAL A 153 -7.00 10.34 27.93
N TRP A 154 -6.54 9.14 28.29
CA TRP A 154 -5.29 8.60 27.76
C TRP A 154 -5.37 8.36 26.26
N ALA A 155 -6.32 7.52 25.83
CA ALA A 155 -6.36 7.02 24.46
C ALA A 155 -6.82 8.10 23.47
N CYS A 156 -7.84 8.90 23.80
CA CYS A 156 -8.30 9.95 22.89
C CYS A 156 -7.30 11.10 22.74
N SER A 157 -6.40 11.32 23.71
CA SER A 157 -5.31 12.31 23.57
C SER A 157 -4.31 11.91 22.48
N PHE A 158 -3.86 10.65 22.50
CA PHE A 158 -3.00 10.12 21.43
C PHE A 158 -3.73 10.10 20.08
N ALA A 159 -4.99 9.65 20.08
CA ALA A 159 -5.80 9.60 18.86
C ALA A 159 -6.00 11.00 18.27
N LEU A 160 -6.26 12.03 19.08
CA LEU A 160 -6.46 13.40 18.62
C LEU A 160 -5.20 13.95 17.93
N PHE A 161 -4.02 13.69 18.51
CA PHE A 161 -2.75 14.08 17.93
C PHE A 161 -2.52 13.40 16.57
N ILE A 162 -2.67 12.08 16.51
CA ILE A 162 -2.47 11.30 15.28
C ILE A 162 -3.50 11.73 14.21
N TRP A 163 -4.79 11.76 14.58
CA TRP A 163 -5.90 12.14 13.71
C TRP A 163 -5.72 13.52 13.09
N THR A 164 -5.26 14.50 13.87
CA THR A 164 -5.01 15.86 13.37
C THR A 164 -4.04 15.88 12.19
N ILE A 165 -3.04 14.99 12.20
CA ILE A 165 -2.00 14.90 11.18
C ILE A 165 -2.44 13.98 10.02
N THR A 166 -3.18 12.91 10.29
CA THR A 166 -3.36 11.79 9.34
C THR A 166 -4.77 11.55 8.85
N ALA A 167 -5.80 12.15 9.46
CA ALA A 167 -7.21 11.88 9.16
C ALA A 167 -7.55 11.97 7.67
N GLN A 168 -7.05 12.98 6.97
CA GLN A 168 -7.32 13.18 5.54
C GLN A 168 -6.82 12.01 4.67
N PHE A 169 -5.69 11.42 5.05
CA PHE A 169 -5.15 10.25 4.36
C PHE A 169 -5.94 8.99 4.73
N LEU A 170 -6.19 8.77 6.02
CA LEU A 170 -6.95 7.60 6.50
C LEU A 170 -8.37 7.54 5.94
N LEU A 171 -9.06 8.68 5.90
CA LEU A 171 -10.40 8.80 5.34
C LEU A 171 -10.41 8.60 3.82
N ALA A 172 -9.30 8.85 3.12
CA ALA A 172 -9.23 8.62 1.68
C ALA A 172 -9.03 7.13 1.32
N LEU A 173 -8.50 6.32 2.24
CA LEU A 173 -8.29 4.88 2.03
C LEU A 173 -9.62 4.11 1.92
N PRO A 174 -9.64 2.95 1.25
CA PRO A 174 -10.79 2.06 1.28
C PRO A 174 -11.19 1.70 2.71
N LEU A 175 -12.48 1.75 3.03
CA LEU A 175 -12.97 1.47 4.40
C LEU A 175 -12.54 0.09 4.90
N ALA A 176 -12.47 -0.91 4.02
CA ALA A 176 -11.99 -2.24 4.39
C ALA A 176 -10.55 -2.23 4.96
N CYS A 177 -9.71 -1.31 4.51
CA CYS A 177 -8.30 -1.20 4.91
C CYS A 177 -8.10 -0.48 6.26
N THR A 178 -9.13 0.20 6.77
CA THR A 178 -9.06 0.96 8.03
C THR A 178 -10.06 0.46 9.07
N VAL A 179 -11.26 0.07 8.68
CA VAL A 179 -12.32 -0.38 9.59
C VAL A 179 -12.15 -1.85 9.97
N LEU A 180 -11.88 -2.76 9.03
CA LEU A 180 -11.75 -4.19 9.35
C LEU A 180 -10.57 -4.50 10.29
N PRO A 181 -9.38 -3.89 10.13
CA PRO A 181 -8.30 -4.03 11.09
C PRO A 181 -8.63 -3.52 12.49
N VAL A 182 -9.62 -2.63 12.63
CA VAL A 182 -10.10 -2.20 13.96
C VAL A 182 -11.12 -3.21 14.49
N ILE A 183 -12.17 -3.49 13.70
CA ILE A 183 -13.34 -4.23 14.18
C ILE A 183 -13.03 -5.71 14.41
N LEU A 184 -12.31 -6.38 13.51
CA LEU A 184 -12.10 -7.83 13.62
C LEU A 184 -11.27 -8.20 14.85
N PRO A 185 -10.11 -7.56 15.14
CA PRO A 185 -9.38 -7.82 16.37
C PRO A 185 -10.15 -7.36 17.62
N THR A 186 -10.91 -6.26 17.54
CA THR A 186 -11.73 -5.80 18.67
C THR A 186 -12.76 -6.84 19.08
N VAL A 187 -13.58 -7.31 18.14
CA VAL A 187 -14.60 -8.33 18.40
C VAL A 187 -13.98 -9.65 18.84
N TYR A 188 -12.84 -10.04 18.25
CA TYR A 188 -12.11 -11.22 18.68
C TYR A 188 -11.66 -11.12 20.14
N LEU A 189 -11.07 -9.99 20.53
CA LEU A 189 -10.59 -9.75 21.89
C LEU A 189 -11.73 -9.61 22.90
N TRP A 190 -12.88 -9.05 22.50
CA TRP A 190 -14.08 -9.05 23.35
C TRP A 190 -14.50 -10.48 23.74
N VAL A 191 -14.45 -11.43 22.80
CA VAL A 191 -14.76 -12.84 23.09
C VAL A 191 -13.70 -13.48 23.97
N VAL A 192 -12.42 -13.21 23.71
CA VAL A 192 -11.31 -13.74 24.52
C VAL A 192 -11.38 -13.23 25.95
N ASP A 193 -11.65 -11.94 26.13
CA ASP A 193 -11.67 -11.29 27.43
C ASP A 193 -12.92 -11.62 28.23
N GLU A 194 -14.09 -11.77 27.58
CA GLU A 194 -15.29 -12.31 28.24
C GLU A 194 -15.01 -13.67 28.90
N MET A 195 -14.28 -14.55 28.21
CA MET A 195 -13.87 -15.84 28.77
C MET A 195 -12.84 -15.70 29.90
N ALA A 196 -11.96 -14.70 29.85
CA ALA A 196 -10.93 -14.47 30.86
C ALA A 196 -11.54 -13.89 32.15
N LEU A 197 -12.38 -12.86 32.04
CA LEU A 197 -13.16 -12.26 33.12
C LEU A 197 -14.13 -13.26 33.74
N GLY A 198 -14.84 -14.04 32.90
CA GLY A 198 -15.76 -15.08 33.38
C GLY A 198 -15.10 -16.20 34.18
N ARG A 199 -13.78 -16.41 34.01
CA ARG A 199 -12.96 -17.35 34.79
C ARG A 199 -12.29 -16.70 35.99
N GLY A 200 -12.42 -15.39 36.18
CA GLY A 200 -11.73 -14.64 37.24
C GLY A 200 -10.22 -14.59 37.04
N THR A 201 -9.73 -14.61 35.80
CA THR A 201 -8.29 -14.51 35.49
C THR A 201 -7.71 -13.18 35.95
N TRP A 202 -8.54 -12.15 35.89
CA TRP A 202 -8.31 -10.80 36.41
C TRP A 202 -9.67 -10.13 36.65
N ALA A 203 -9.71 -9.03 37.39
CA ALA A 203 -10.97 -8.35 37.72
C ALA A 203 -10.82 -6.82 37.77
N ILE A 204 -11.95 -6.14 37.55
CA ILE A 204 -12.10 -4.68 37.71
C ILE A 204 -12.85 -4.43 39.02
N GLU A 205 -12.24 -3.65 39.91
CA GLU A 205 -12.80 -3.36 41.22
C GLU A 205 -14.15 -2.61 41.13
N SER A 206 -15.07 -2.99 42.00
CA SER A 206 -16.39 -2.36 42.13
C SER A 206 -16.25 -0.93 42.65
N GLY A 207 -17.05 -0.01 42.12
CA GLY A 207 -17.05 1.41 42.50
C GLY A 207 -16.26 2.33 41.56
N THR A 208 -15.38 1.81 40.71
CA THR A 208 -14.70 2.59 39.66
C THR A 208 -15.27 2.37 38.25
N LYS A 209 -16.02 1.28 38.07
CA LYS A 209 -16.72 0.93 36.83
C LYS A 209 -18.16 1.43 36.81
N LEU A 210 -18.78 1.42 35.64
CA LEU A 210 -20.17 1.83 35.37
C LEU A 210 -21.18 0.73 35.67
N GLU A 211 -20.73 -0.46 36.10
CA GLU A 211 -21.57 -1.64 36.39
C GLU A 211 -22.43 -2.09 35.18
N PHE A 212 -22.05 -1.70 33.96
CA PHE A 212 -22.73 -2.08 32.73
C PHE A 212 -21.92 -3.11 31.94
N LYS A 213 -22.50 -4.30 31.73
CA LYS A 213 -21.90 -5.39 30.97
C LYS A 213 -22.47 -5.41 29.55
N LEU A 214 -21.59 -5.44 28.54
CA LEU A 214 -21.99 -5.47 27.14
C LEU A 214 -22.61 -6.83 26.78
N PHE A 215 -21.94 -7.93 27.15
CA PHE A 215 -22.47 -9.29 27.08
C PHE A 215 -21.68 -10.21 28.03
N GLY A 216 -22.36 -11.20 28.62
CA GLY A 216 -21.73 -12.15 29.54
C GLY A 216 -21.02 -11.46 30.71
N SER A 217 -19.71 -11.69 30.84
CA SER A 217 -18.85 -11.04 31.83
C SER A 217 -18.10 -9.81 31.33
N LEU A 218 -18.23 -9.44 30.04
CA LEU A 218 -17.49 -8.33 29.45
C LEU A 218 -18.06 -6.97 29.86
N GLU A 219 -17.27 -6.19 30.57
CA GLU A 219 -17.62 -4.82 30.98
C GLU A 219 -17.49 -3.85 29.80
N ILE A 220 -18.32 -2.78 29.79
CA ILE A 220 -18.33 -1.83 28.68
C ILE A 220 -17.01 -1.07 28.55
N GLU A 221 -16.33 -0.83 29.67
CA GLU A 221 -15.02 -0.19 29.70
C GLU A 221 -13.98 -1.02 28.96
N GLU A 222 -13.95 -2.34 29.15
CA GLU A 222 -13.07 -3.24 28.38
C GLU A 222 -13.43 -3.26 26.90
N ALA A 223 -14.73 -3.28 26.60
CA ALA A 223 -15.18 -3.22 25.23
C ALA A 223 -14.67 -1.94 24.52
N VAL A 224 -14.74 -0.80 25.22
CA VAL A 224 -14.21 0.50 24.76
C VAL A 224 -12.68 0.47 24.70
N PHE A 225 -11.99 -0.11 25.68
CA PHE A 225 -10.54 -0.21 25.72
C PHE A 225 -10.01 -0.95 24.48
N PHE A 226 -10.52 -2.14 24.17
CA PHE A 226 -10.10 -2.89 22.97
C PHE A 226 -10.42 -2.13 21.68
N LEU A 227 -11.57 -1.44 21.61
CA LEU A 227 -11.92 -0.65 20.43
C LEU A 227 -10.92 0.50 20.22
N VAL A 228 -10.67 1.30 21.26
CA VAL A 228 -9.83 2.50 21.12
C VAL A 228 -8.36 2.14 20.95
N THR A 229 -7.86 1.10 21.62
CA THR A 229 -6.49 0.60 21.40
C THR A 229 -6.29 0.10 19.97
N ASN A 230 -7.25 -0.63 19.39
CA ASN A 230 -7.19 -1.03 17.98
C ASN A 230 -7.27 0.18 17.02
N ILE A 231 -8.06 1.21 17.34
CA ILE A 231 -8.06 2.48 16.60
C ILE A 231 -6.69 3.14 16.66
N LEU A 232 -6.04 3.19 17.83
CA LEU A 232 -4.70 3.77 17.99
C LEU A 232 -3.65 3.02 17.16
N VAL A 233 -3.67 1.69 17.18
CA VAL A 233 -2.75 0.87 16.37
C VAL A 233 -2.96 1.17 14.87
N VAL A 234 -4.20 1.10 14.38
CA VAL A 234 -4.50 1.31 12.95
C VAL A 234 -4.18 2.73 12.50
N THR A 235 -4.55 3.74 13.29
CA THR A 235 -4.25 5.15 12.97
C THR A 235 -2.74 5.44 13.04
N GLY A 236 -2.03 4.83 14.00
CA GLY A 236 -0.59 4.93 14.15
C GLY A 236 0.18 4.29 12.98
N ILE A 237 -0.24 3.10 12.54
CA ILE A 237 0.34 2.47 11.35
C ILE A 237 0.01 3.26 10.08
N GLY A 238 -1.22 3.74 9.93
CA GLY A 238 -1.58 4.58 8.79
C GLY A 238 -0.83 5.92 8.76
N ALA A 239 -0.41 6.44 9.91
CA ALA A 239 0.51 7.57 9.99
C ALA A 239 1.88 7.24 9.38
N PHE A 240 2.39 6.03 9.66
CA PHE A 240 3.62 5.52 9.09
C PHE A 240 3.48 5.36 7.56
N ASP A 241 2.40 4.78 7.08
CA ASP A 241 2.16 4.59 5.64
C ASP A 241 1.95 5.90 4.89
N LYS A 242 1.33 6.90 5.51
CA LYS A 242 1.30 8.26 4.94
C LYS A 242 2.71 8.81 4.71
N ALA A 243 3.61 8.65 5.69
CA ALA A 243 4.98 9.16 5.59
C ALA A 243 5.77 8.43 4.48
N VAL A 244 5.64 7.10 4.41
CA VAL A 244 6.23 6.28 3.33
C VAL A 244 5.68 6.71 1.98
N ALA A 245 4.36 6.85 1.85
CA ALA A 245 3.70 7.27 0.61
C ALA A 245 4.19 8.63 0.12
N VAL A 246 4.41 9.58 1.03
CA VAL A 246 4.99 10.89 0.70
C VAL A 246 6.43 10.76 0.22
N CYS A 247 7.26 9.95 0.89
CA CYS A 247 8.63 9.68 0.43
C CYS A 247 8.65 9.06 -0.97
N ASP A 248 7.80 8.06 -1.22
CA ASP A 248 7.81 7.33 -2.49
C ASP A 248 7.19 8.14 -3.64
N ALA A 249 6.19 8.96 -3.34
CA ALA A 249 5.52 9.78 -4.35
C ALA A 249 6.38 10.95 -4.85
N PHE A 250 7.33 11.47 -4.07
CA PHE A 250 8.08 12.69 -4.41
C PHE A 250 9.61 12.43 -4.42
N PRO A 251 10.15 11.75 -5.44
CA PRO A 251 11.58 11.48 -5.54
C PRO A 251 12.43 12.75 -5.61
N ASP A 252 11.91 13.84 -6.19
CA ASP A 252 12.62 15.13 -6.30
C ASP A 252 12.80 15.84 -4.94
N VAL A 253 12.01 15.47 -3.94
CA VAL A 253 12.08 16.01 -2.57
C VAL A 253 12.81 15.04 -1.63
N PHE A 254 12.74 13.75 -1.93
CA PHE A 254 13.32 12.69 -1.14
C PHE A 254 14.22 11.84 -2.05
N ASP A 255 15.52 12.09 -2.08
CA ASP A 255 16.41 11.39 -3.01
C ASP A 255 16.45 9.87 -2.80
N LYS A 256 16.24 9.44 -1.55
CA LYS A 256 16.23 8.02 -1.17
C LYS A 256 14.81 7.51 -0.95
N PRO A 257 14.49 6.26 -1.37
CA PRO A 257 13.24 5.62 -1.02
C PRO A 257 13.09 5.53 0.50
N ALA A 258 11.87 5.33 0.97
CA ALA A 258 11.61 5.16 2.40
C ALA A 258 12.39 3.96 2.96
N ASP A 259 13.51 4.24 3.63
CA ASP A 259 14.23 3.25 4.43
C ASP A 259 13.98 3.49 5.92
N ALA A 260 14.01 2.41 6.68
CA ALA A 260 13.66 2.35 8.10
C ALA A 260 14.40 3.44 8.91
N LEU A 261 13.66 4.20 9.73
CA LEU A 261 14.19 5.23 10.63
C LEU A 261 15.03 6.33 9.94
N SER A 262 14.85 6.55 8.63
CA SER A 262 15.54 7.63 7.93
C SER A 262 15.01 9.02 8.33
N MET A 263 15.89 10.03 8.28
CA MET A 263 15.50 11.44 8.40
C MET A 263 14.45 11.84 7.34
N SER A 264 14.41 11.15 6.20
CA SER A 264 13.40 11.32 5.16
C SER A 264 11.99 11.03 5.66
N LEU A 265 11.80 9.95 6.44
CA LEU A 265 10.48 9.63 7.02
C LEU A 265 10.02 10.69 8.03
N LEU A 266 10.94 11.22 8.83
CA LEU A 266 10.63 12.31 9.76
C LEU A 266 10.25 13.60 9.01
N ARG A 267 11.02 13.97 7.98
CA ARG A 267 10.72 15.13 7.12
C ARG A 267 9.40 14.98 6.37
N ALA A 268 9.09 13.77 5.89
CA ALA A 268 7.84 13.49 5.19
C ALA A 268 6.59 13.67 6.07
N ARG A 269 6.69 13.42 7.39
CA ARG A 269 5.59 13.66 8.34
C ARG A 269 5.22 15.13 8.47
N VAL A 270 6.20 16.02 8.35
CA VAL A 270 6.03 17.47 8.52
C VAL A 270 5.82 18.22 7.20
N LEU A 271 5.95 17.56 6.05
CA LEU A 271 5.72 18.19 4.75
C LEU A 271 4.24 18.59 4.62
N PRO A 272 3.92 19.90 4.50
CA PRO A 272 2.55 20.36 4.37
C PRO A 272 1.91 19.80 3.10
N SER A 273 0.67 19.31 3.18
CA SER A 273 -0.06 18.78 2.03
C SER A 273 -0.38 19.82 0.96
N SER A 274 -0.23 21.11 1.25
CA SER A 274 -0.27 22.19 0.26
C SER A 274 0.93 22.19 -0.69
N LYS A 275 2.06 21.58 -0.30
CA LYS A 275 3.27 21.46 -1.13
C LYS A 275 3.31 20.19 -1.96
N TYR A 276 2.30 19.33 -1.89
CA TYR A 276 2.25 18.11 -2.69
C TYR A 276 2.11 18.47 -4.17
N ASN A 277 2.96 17.88 -5.02
CA ASN A 277 2.79 17.94 -6.47
C ASN A 277 1.56 17.10 -6.86
N MET A 278 0.39 17.75 -6.90
CA MET A 278 -0.87 17.07 -7.19
C MET A 278 -0.95 16.55 -8.62
N GLN A 279 -0.22 17.12 -9.59
CA GLN A 279 -0.17 16.59 -10.95
C GLN A 279 0.42 15.19 -10.96
N ARG A 280 1.52 14.97 -10.25
CA ARG A 280 2.13 13.63 -10.10
C ARG A 280 1.20 12.66 -9.38
N ILE A 281 0.55 13.06 -8.29
CA ILE A 281 -0.39 12.20 -7.56
C ILE A 281 -1.60 11.81 -8.42
N LEU A 282 -2.18 12.76 -9.15
CA LEU A 282 -3.28 12.49 -10.07
C LEU A 282 -2.86 11.55 -11.20
N GLY A 283 -1.65 11.73 -11.74
CA GLY A 283 -1.11 10.82 -12.76
C GLY A 283 -0.88 9.40 -12.24
N ILE A 284 -0.35 9.23 -11.00
CA ILE A 284 -0.28 7.92 -10.34
C ILE A 284 -1.68 7.32 -10.20
N ARG A 285 -2.67 8.10 -9.76
CA ARG A 285 -4.07 7.65 -9.58
C ARG A 285 -4.69 7.22 -10.92
N GLN A 286 -4.40 7.93 -12.01
CA GLN A 286 -4.81 7.56 -13.36
C GLN A 286 -4.12 6.28 -13.85
N ALA A 287 -2.82 6.13 -13.61
CA ALA A 287 -2.05 4.93 -13.96
C ALA A 287 -2.58 3.68 -13.24
N VAL A 288 -2.85 3.79 -11.93
CA VAL A 288 -3.48 2.71 -11.15
C VAL A 288 -4.87 2.38 -11.69
N SER A 289 -5.69 3.38 -12.03
CA SER A 289 -7.02 3.18 -12.60
C SER A 289 -6.96 2.48 -13.96
N ARG A 290 -6.01 2.86 -14.82
CA ARG A 290 -5.77 2.22 -16.12
C ARG A 290 -5.39 0.75 -15.94
N LEU A 291 -4.44 0.47 -15.05
CA LEU A 291 -4.03 -0.91 -14.71
C LEU A 291 -5.19 -1.74 -14.17
N ALA A 292 -5.94 -1.23 -13.20
CA ALA A 292 -7.07 -1.94 -12.59
C ALA A 292 -8.19 -2.25 -13.58
N LYS A 293 -8.46 -1.35 -14.54
CA LYS A 293 -9.48 -1.53 -15.57
C LYS A 293 -9.06 -2.52 -16.66
N LYS A 294 -7.81 -2.44 -17.12
CA LYS A 294 -7.33 -3.24 -18.26
C LYS A 294 -6.82 -4.62 -17.83
N SER A 295 -6.36 -4.80 -16.58
CA SER A 295 -5.95 -6.11 -16.09
C SER A 295 -6.09 -6.28 -14.57
N ARG A 296 -7.04 -7.11 -14.15
CA ARG A 296 -7.23 -7.47 -12.74
C ARG A 296 -6.07 -8.30 -12.18
N SER A 297 -5.53 -9.22 -12.98
CA SER A 297 -4.41 -10.07 -12.57
C SER A 297 -3.13 -9.28 -12.38
N PHE A 298 -2.76 -8.41 -13.34
CA PHE A 298 -1.59 -7.54 -13.20
C PHE A 298 -1.78 -6.50 -12.10
N HIS A 299 -3.00 -5.99 -11.90
CA HIS A 299 -3.28 -5.10 -10.77
C HIS A 299 -3.00 -5.77 -9.42
N LEU A 300 -3.44 -7.02 -9.22
CA LEU A 300 -3.14 -7.78 -8.02
C LEU A 300 -1.64 -8.13 -7.93
N ALA A 301 -1.03 -8.60 -9.02
CA ALA A 301 0.40 -8.94 -9.06
C ALA A 301 1.31 -7.73 -8.76
N SER A 302 0.89 -6.51 -9.13
CA SER A 302 1.62 -5.29 -8.80
C SER A 302 1.83 -5.10 -7.30
N SER A 303 0.95 -5.67 -6.45
CA SER A 303 1.03 -5.55 -4.99
C SER A 303 2.21 -6.27 -4.35
N VAL A 304 2.87 -7.16 -5.09
CA VAL A 304 4.08 -7.86 -4.66
C VAL A 304 5.28 -6.89 -4.62
N PHE A 305 5.27 -5.86 -5.46
CA PHE A 305 6.33 -4.86 -5.49
C PHE A 305 6.09 -3.77 -4.43
N PRO A 306 7.09 -3.40 -3.63
CA PRO A 306 6.97 -2.30 -2.67
C PRO A 306 7.40 -0.95 -3.25
N GLY A 307 6.89 0.12 -2.62
CA GLY A 307 7.41 1.49 -2.74
C GLY A 307 7.53 2.03 -4.17
N ARG A 308 8.66 2.71 -4.45
CA ARG A 308 8.92 3.38 -5.74
C ARG A 308 8.93 2.43 -6.94
N LEU A 309 9.49 1.24 -6.79
CA LEU A 309 9.50 0.24 -7.87
C LEU A 309 8.07 -0.05 -8.34
N ARG A 310 7.11 -0.21 -7.42
CA ARG A 310 5.70 -0.41 -7.78
C ARG A 310 5.12 0.79 -8.52
N ILE A 311 5.45 2.01 -8.11
CA ILE A 311 5.01 3.24 -8.78
C ILE A 311 5.55 3.25 -10.20
N ASP A 312 6.86 3.07 -10.38
CA ASP A 312 7.51 3.17 -11.68
C ASP A 312 7.06 2.07 -12.64
N LEU A 313 6.88 0.82 -12.16
CA LEU A 313 6.29 -0.25 -12.96
C LEU A 313 4.84 0.06 -13.37
N THR A 314 4.06 0.67 -12.49
CA THR A 314 2.68 1.08 -12.79
C THR A 314 2.65 2.22 -13.83
N LEU A 315 3.59 3.16 -13.75
CA LEU A 315 3.75 4.25 -14.72
C LEU A 315 4.22 3.74 -16.08
N LEU A 316 5.18 2.82 -16.11
CA LEU A 316 5.63 2.14 -17.32
C LEU A 316 4.48 1.38 -18.00
N TYR A 317 3.73 0.56 -17.24
CA TYR A 317 2.53 -0.10 -17.76
C TYR A 317 1.53 0.91 -18.33
N SER A 318 1.30 2.00 -17.62
CA SER A 318 0.39 3.06 -18.02
C SER A 318 0.80 3.72 -19.35
N TYR A 319 2.10 3.92 -19.57
CA TYR A 319 2.65 4.42 -20.83
C TYR A 319 2.47 3.40 -21.96
N CYS A 320 2.90 2.14 -21.76
CA CYS A 320 2.77 1.09 -22.77
C CYS A 320 1.31 0.91 -23.18
N ARG A 321 0.38 0.90 -22.22
CA ARG A 321 -1.05 0.77 -22.50
C ARG A 321 -1.63 2.00 -23.20
N LEU A 322 -1.16 3.21 -22.88
CA LEU A 322 -1.55 4.41 -23.60
C LEU A 322 -1.11 4.34 -25.07
N ALA A 323 0.14 3.93 -25.31
CA ALA A 323 0.69 3.85 -26.66
C ALA A 323 -0.10 2.83 -27.50
N ASP A 324 -0.38 1.66 -26.92
CA ASP A 324 -1.23 0.62 -27.51
C ASP A 324 -2.64 1.15 -27.82
N ASP A 325 -3.33 1.76 -26.84
CA ASP A 325 -4.68 2.33 -27.02
C ASP A 325 -4.70 3.41 -28.13
N LEU A 326 -3.69 4.29 -28.23
CA LEU A 326 -3.63 5.32 -29.28
C LEU A 326 -3.50 4.73 -30.69
N VAL A 327 -2.81 3.60 -30.83
CA VAL A 327 -2.61 2.92 -32.12
C VAL A 327 -3.82 2.06 -32.48
N ASP A 328 -4.32 1.25 -31.54
CA ASP A 328 -5.42 0.32 -31.76
C ASP A 328 -6.79 1.02 -31.90
N GLU A 329 -7.01 2.15 -31.21
CA GLU A 329 -8.28 2.90 -31.28
C GLU A 329 -8.29 3.96 -32.40
N ALA A 330 -7.22 4.04 -33.22
CA ALA A 330 -7.15 4.96 -34.35
C ALA A 330 -8.22 4.62 -35.41
N ALA A 331 -8.80 5.64 -36.06
CA ALA A 331 -9.87 5.44 -37.03
C ALA A 331 -9.39 4.77 -38.32
N ASN A 332 -8.11 4.92 -38.66
CA ASN A 332 -7.49 4.34 -39.85
C ASN A 332 -5.97 4.17 -39.66
N PRO A 333 -5.30 3.38 -40.52
CA PRO A 333 -3.85 3.13 -40.42
C PRO A 333 -2.99 4.40 -40.55
N GLN A 334 -3.45 5.42 -41.27
CA GLN A 334 -2.73 6.68 -41.41
C GLN A 334 -2.70 7.46 -40.09
N GLU A 335 -3.82 7.50 -39.38
CA GLU A 335 -3.89 8.09 -38.04
C GLU A 335 -3.01 7.33 -37.04
N ALA A 336 -3.04 6.00 -37.08
CA ALA A 336 -2.18 5.17 -36.24
C ALA A 336 -0.69 5.45 -36.49
N ALA A 337 -0.27 5.57 -37.76
CA ALA A 337 1.09 5.96 -38.12
C ALA A 337 1.48 7.36 -37.60
N ILE A 338 0.54 8.31 -37.60
CA ILE A 338 0.75 9.64 -37.00
C ILE A 338 0.97 9.51 -35.49
N TRP A 339 0.20 8.67 -34.79
CA TRP A 339 0.40 8.44 -33.35
C TRP A 339 1.76 7.82 -33.04
N ILE A 340 2.20 6.82 -33.82
CA ILE A 340 3.54 6.24 -33.69
C ILE A 340 4.62 7.31 -33.88
N ALA A 341 4.52 8.12 -34.93
CA ALA A 341 5.48 9.19 -35.19
C ALA A 341 5.52 10.26 -34.09
N LYS A 342 4.36 10.62 -33.52
CA LYS A 342 4.29 11.52 -32.37
C LYS A 342 4.93 10.91 -31.13
N LEU A 343 4.71 9.62 -30.87
CA LEU A 343 5.32 8.90 -29.74
C LEU A 343 6.85 8.81 -29.89
N ASP A 344 7.36 8.49 -31.08
CA ASP A 344 8.82 8.45 -31.33
C ASP A 344 9.44 9.85 -31.17
N ARG A 345 8.78 10.91 -31.67
CA ARG A 345 9.23 12.28 -31.45
C ARG A 345 9.23 12.67 -29.97
N HIS A 346 8.21 12.28 -29.22
CA HIS A 346 8.17 12.50 -27.77
C HIS A 346 9.32 11.78 -27.05
N LEU A 347 9.58 10.51 -27.39
CA LEU A 347 10.74 9.77 -26.88
C LEU A 347 12.06 10.46 -27.27
N ALA A 348 12.21 10.89 -28.52
CA ALA A 348 13.41 11.58 -28.97
C ALA A 348 13.67 12.88 -28.16
N LEU A 349 12.62 13.60 -27.77
CA LEU A 349 12.73 14.78 -26.90
C LEU A 349 13.09 14.41 -25.46
N LEU A 350 12.47 13.37 -24.90
CA LEU A 350 12.78 12.89 -23.55
C LEU A 350 14.24 12.44 -23.37
N TYR A 351 14.83 11.84 -24.41
CA TYR A 351 16.21 11.32 -24.37
C TYR A 351 17.24 12.25 -25.03
N LYS A 352 16.86 13.49 -25.41
CA LYS A 352 17.74 14.40 -26.17
C LYS A 352 18.95 14.89 -25.38
N ASP A 353 18.89 14.87 -24.05
CA ASP A 353 20.01 15.24 -23.16
C ASP A 353 19.73 14.77 -21.71
N PRO A 354 20.58 13.91 -21.09
CA PRO A 354 20.39 13.44 -19.72
C PRO A 354 20.67 14.52 -18.64
N ASP A 355 21.51 15.51 -18.95
CA ASP A 355 22.01 16.51 -17.99
C ASP A 355 21.31 17.87 -18.09
N SER A 356 20.43 18.07 -19.07
CA SER A 356 19.70 19.33 -19.25
C SER A 356 18.19 19.18 -19.09
N SER A 357 17.54 20.30 -18.78
CA SER A 357 16.09 20.52 -18.62
C SER A 357 15.30 20.21 -19.91
N SER A 358 15.35 18.97 -20.40
CA SER A 358 14.68 18.46 -21.60
C SER A 358 13.25 17.98 -21.31
N ALA A 359 12.96 17.59 -20.07
CA ALA A 359 11.61 17.22 -19.60
C ALA A 359 10.55 18.31 -19.89
N PRO A 360 10.80 19.62 -19.67
CA PRO A 360 9.89 20.69 -20.09
C PRO A 360 9.53 20.69 -21.58
N LEU A 361 10.47 20.38 -22.48
CA LEU A 361 10.23 20.37 -23.93
C LEU A 361 9.38 19.16 -24.35
N ALA A 362 9.64 17.99 -23.77
CA ALA A 362 8.83 16.80 -24.01
C ALA A 362 7.39 16.99 -23.50
N SER A 363 7.22 17.53 -22.29
CA SER A 363 5.89 17.84 -21.73
C SER A 363 5.16 18.91 -22.54
N GLN A 364 5.85 19.94 -23.02
CA GLN A 364 5.24 20.94 -23.91
C GLN A 364 4.76 20.28 -25.21
N TYR A 365 5.62 19.48 -25.85
CA TYR A 365 5.26 18.74 -27.05
C TYR A 365 4.06 17.81 -26.80
N ALA A 366 4.03 17.11 -25.66
CA ALA A 366 2.91 16.27 -25.27
C ALA A 366 1.60 17.07 -25.16
N ALA A 367 1.62 18.20 -24.47
CA ALA A 367 0.46 19.08 -24.29
C ALA A 367 -0.11 19.61 -25.60
N GLU A 368 0.74 19.87 -26.60
CA GLU A 368 0.33 20.39 -27.91
C GLU A 368 -0.16 19.30 -28.88
N ASN A 369 0.29 18.05 -28.72
CA ASN A 369 0.13 17.01 -29.74
C ASN A 369 -0.72 15.82 -29.32
N PHE A 370 -1.02 15.66 -28.03
CA PHE A 370 -1.75 14.53 -27.46
C PHE A 370 -3.00 14.98 -26.68
N PRO A 371 -4.02 14.10 -26.57
CA PRO A 371 -5.20 14.42 -25.77
C PRO A 371 -4.85 14.53 -24.27
N ALA A 372 -5.64 15.30 -23.52
CA ALA A 372 -5.44 15.53 -22.09
C ALA A 372 -5.38 14.22 -21.25
N SER A 373 -6.06 13.17 -21.70
CA SER A 373 -6.05 11.83 -21.07
C SER A 373 -4.71 11.08 -21.20
N ALA A 374 -3.85 11.48 -22.14
CA ALA A 374 -2.55 10.89 -22.41
C ALA A 374 -1.42 11.52 -21.59
N LEU A 375 -1.53 12.81 -21.27
CA LEU A 375 -0.43 13.63 -20.75
C LEU A 375 0.23 13.02 -19.52
N SER A 376 -0.54 12.55 -18.54
CA SER A 376 0.03 12.02 -17.30
C SER A 376 0.88 10.76 -17.49
N ALA A 377 0.59 9.92 -18.50
CA ALA A 377 1.38 8.73 -18.77
C ALA A 377 2.60 9.01 -19.64
N LEU A 378 2.56 10.09 -20.43
CA LEU A 378 3.71 10.60 -21.17
C LEU A 378 4.69 11.31 -20.22
N ASP A 379 4.20 12.25 -19.41
CA ASP A 379 5.00 13.08 -18.49
C ASP A 379 5.62 12.29 -17.33
N LEU A 380 4.95 11.23 -16.87
CA LEU A 380 5.41 10.43 -15.73
C LEU A 380 6.11 9.14 -16.13
N LEU A 381 6.39 8.91 -17.42
CA LEU A 381 7.22 7.80 -17.85
C LEU A 381 8.59 7.91 -17.14
N PRO A 382 9.08 6.86 -16.44
CA PRO A 382 10.38 6.89 -15.77
C PRO A 382 11.55 6.72 -16.77
N ALA A 383 11.61 7.59 -17.79
CA ALA A 383 12.55 7.50 -18.91
C ALA A 383 14.02 7.68 -18.49
N ASN A 384 14.29 8.38 -17.37
CA ASN A 384 15.62 8.50 -16.82
C ASN A 384 16.16 7.19 -16.19
N LEU A 385 15.30 6.19 -15.96
CA LEU A 385 15.65 4.90 -15.36
C LEU A 385 15.70 3.76 -16.37
N ILE A 386 15.32 4.01 -17.62
CA ILE A 386 15.17 2.97 -18.66
C ILE A 386 15.92 3.45 -19.90
N PRO A 387 16.65 2.57 -20.62
CA PRO A 387 17.22 2.92 -21.92
C PRO A 387 16.13 3.25 -22.95
N ARG A 388 16.46 4.06 -23.96
CA ARG A 388 15.50 4.44 -25.02
C ARG A 388 15.13 3.26 -25.89
N GLU A 389 16.08 2.38 -26.15
CA GLU A 389 16.03 1.34 -27.18
C GLU A 389 14.81 0.42 -27.02
N PRO A 390 14.49 -0.14 -25.85
CA PRO A 390 13.29 -0.97 -25.69
C PRO A 390 11.98 -0.25 -26.04
N LEU A 391 11.85 1.02 -25.66
CA LEU A 391 10.64 1.80 -25.96
C LEU A 391 10.54 2.12 -27.46
N ALA A 392 11.67 2.42 -28.10
CA ALA A 392 11.70 2.62 -29.55
C ALA A 392 11.43 1.32 -30.34
N GLU A 393 11.95 0.19 -29.87
CA GLU A 393 11.65 -1.13 -30.46
C GLU A 393 10.17 -1.50 -30.32
N LEU A 394 9.52 -1.14 -29.20
CA LEU A 394 8.07 -1.30 -29.02
C LEU A 394 7.28 -0.55 -30.09
N LEU A 395 7.64 0.70 -30.40
CA LEU A 395 6.98 1.47 -31.46
C LEU A 395 7.15 0.83 -32.84
N LYS A 396 8.32 0.24 -33.13
CA LYS A 396 8.53 -0.56 -34.34
C LYS A 396 7.69 -1.85 -34.38
N GLY A 397 7.24 -2.34 -33.24
CA GLY A 397 6.26 -3.42 -33.15
C GLY A 397 4.90 -2.97 -33.65
N PHE A 398 4.43 -1.81 -33.20
CA PHE A 398 3.19 -1.20 -33.69
C PHE A 398 3.23 -0.91 -35.20
N GLU A 399 4.39 -0.52 -35.74
CA GLU A 399 4.56 -0.37 -37.20
C GLU A 399 4.38 -1.69 -37.96
N MET A 400 4.74 -2.83 -37.37
CA MET A 400 4.47 -4.15 -37.96
C MET A 400 2.97 -4.44 -37.95
N ASP A 401 2.25 -4.07 -36.88
CA ASP A 401 0.81 -4.28 -36.79
C ASP A 401 0.02 -3.51 -37.87
N LEU A 402 0.49 -2.32 -38.27
CA LEU A 402 -0.14 -1.55 -39.35
C LEU A 402 -0.09 -2.26 -40.71
N GLN A 403 0.85 -3.19 -40.91
CA GLN A 403 0.96 -3.94 -42.16
C GLN A 403 -0.20 -4.94 -42.33
N PHE A 404 -0.87 -5.37 -41.26
CA PHE A 404 -2.08 -6.19 -41.39
C PHE A 404 -3.23 -5.42 -42.06
N SER A 405 -3.28 -4.10 -41.95
CA SER A 405 -4.34 -3.28 -42.54
C SER A 405 -4.27 -3.17 -44.08
N THR A 406 -3.18 -3.64 -44.70
CA THR A 406 -3.01 -3.62 -46.16
C THR A 406 -3.37 -4.97 -46.83
N ASN A 407 -4.12 -5.84 -46.15
CA ASN A 407 -4.35 -7.24 -46.55
C ASN A 407 -3.05 -8.03 -46.77
N SER A 408 -1.97 -7.63 -46.08
CA SER A 408 -0.69 -8.34 -46.09
C SER A 408 -0.54 -9.18 -44.84
N PHE A 409 0.24 -10.26 -44.95
CA PHE A 409 0.60 -11.12 -43.81
C PHE A 409 2.08 -10.91 -43.48
N PRO A 410 2.43 -9.88 -42.68
CA PRO A 410 3.81 -9.48 -42.42
C PRO A 410 4.64 -10.53 -41.69
N ILE A 411 4.00 -11.51 -41.04
CA ILE A 411 4.68 -12.61 -40.35
C ILE A 411 4.79 -13.80 -41.31
N ALA A 412 5.87 -13.84 -42.09
CA ALA A 412 6.08 -14.89 -43.07
C ALA A 412 6.79 -16.13 -42.48
N THR A 413 7.77 -15.87 -41.62
CA THR A 413 8.71 -16.86 -41.08
C THR A 413 8.66 -16.93 -39.55
N PRO A 414 9.15 -18.02 -38.93
CA PRO A 414 9.36 -18.06 -37.48
C PRO A 414 10.20 -16.89 -36.96
N GLU A 415 11.19 -16.44 -37.74
CA GLU A 415 12.04 -15.31 -37.41
C GLU A 415 11.26 -13.99 -37.36
N ASP A 416 10.26 -13.80 -38.24
CA ASP A 416 9.38 -12.63 -38.20
C ASP A 416 8.48 -12.65 -36.95
N LEU A 417 8.00 -13.83 -36.56
CA LEU A 417 7.22 -14.03 -35.33
C LEU A 417 8.09 -13.71 -34.09
N GLU A 418 9.32 -14.22 -34.05
CA GLU A 418 10.27 -13.91 -32.99
C GLU A 418 10.58 -12.41 -32.93
N LEU A 419 10.82 -11.77 -34.07
CA LEU A 419 11.08 -10.33 -34.14
C LEU A 419 9.87 -9.51 -33.65
N TYR A 420 8.66 -9.88 -34.07
CA TYR A 420 7.43 -9.24 -33.61
C TYR A 420 7.29 -9.37 -32.09
N ALA A 421 7.35 -10.60 -31.57
CA ALA A 421 7.24 -10.86 -30.14
C ALA A 421 8.38 -10.23 -29.32
N ALA A 422 9.57 -10.12 -29.90
CA ALA A 422 10.67 -9.38 -29.31
C ALA A 422 10.31 -7.89 -29.13
N ARG A 423 9.78 -7.25 -30.17
CA ARG A 423 9.42 -5.83 -30.16
C ARG A 423 8.27 -5.52 -29.21
N VAL A 424 7.20 -6.31 -29.21
CA VAL A 424 5.98 -5.96 -28.44
C VAL A 424 5.98 -6.44 -26.99
N ALA A 425 6.81 -7.44 -26.64
CA ALA A 425 6.81 -8.03 -25.30
C ALA A 425 8.19 -8.16 -24.65
N SER A 426 9.23 -8.56 -25.39
CA SER A 426 10.57 -8.71 -24.82
C SER A 426 11.17 -7.36 -24.38
N THR A 427 10.88 -6.30 -25.13
CA THR A 427 11.23 -4.91 -24.79
C THR A 427 10.60 -4.43 -23.48
N VAL A 428 9.34 -4.82 -23.23
CA VAL A 428 8.61 -4.51 -22.00
C VAL A 428 9.23 -5.28 -20.83
N GLY A 429 9.54 -6.57 -21.02
CA GLY A 429 10.25 -7.38 -20.05
C GLY A 429 11.61 -6.77 -19.66
N GLN A 430 12.37 -6.32 -20.65
CA GLN A 430 13.64 -5.61 -20.43
C GLN A 430 13.42 -4.30 -19.66
N SER A 431 12.47 -3.45 -20.08
CA SER A 431 12.15 -2.19 -19.40
C SER A 431 11.78 -2.38 -17.92
N CYS A 432 10.98 -3.40 -17.61
CA CYS A 432 10.65 -3.78 -16.24
C CYS A 432 11.90 -4.19 -15.45
N LEU A 433 12.82 -4.95 -16.06
CA LEU A 433 14.05 -5.36 -15.40
C LEU A 433 14.99 -4.19 -15.12
N GLU A 434 15.11 -3.21 -16.02
CA GLU A 434 15.94 -2.02 -15.77
C GLU A 434 15.44 -1.24 -14.56
N LEU A 435 14.11 -1.08 -14.42
CA LEU A 435 13.53 -0.52 -13.19
C LEU A 435 13.89 -1.35 -11.94
N VAL A 436 13.82 -2.68 -12.02
CA VAL A 436 14.23 -3.55 -10.91
C VAL A 436 15.71 -3.34 -10.55
N PHE A 437 16.59 -3.20 -11.54
CA PHE A 437 18.00 -2.90 -11.29
C PHE A 437 18.21 -1.55 -10.62
N CYS A 438 17.53 -0.49 -11.08
CA CYS A 438 17.62 0.84 -10.48
C CYS A 438 17.15 0.86 -9.01
N HIS A 439 16.17 0.03 -8.66
CA HIS A 439 15.63 -0.05 -7.29
C HIS A 439 16.30 -1.13 -6.43
N CYS A 440 17.19 -1.95 -7.00
CA CYS A 440 17.92 -2.97 -6.25
C CYS A 440 19.09 -2.33 -5.48
N LYS A 441 19.19 -2.61 -4.17
CA LYS A 441 20.31 -2.14 -3.34
C LYS A 441 21.63 -2.88 -3.60
N HIS A 442 21.58 -4.05 -4.23
CA HIS A 442 22.75 -4.89 -4.46
C HIS A 442 23.24 -4.72 -5.89
N SER A 443 24.51 -4.33 -6.03
CA SER A 443 25.16 -4.32 -7.35
C SER A 443 25.43 -5.76 -7.79
N LEU A 444 24.87 -6.14 -8.93
CA LEU A 444 25.11 -7.45 -9.54
C LEU A 444 26.31 -7.36 -10.48
N PRO A 445 27.15 -8.42 -10.57
CA PRO A 445 28.22 -8.46 -11.55
C PRO A 445 27.70 -8.25 -13.00
N PRO A 446 28.48 -7.62 -13.89
CA PRO A 446 28.03 -7.32 -15.26
C PRO A 446 27.52 -8.54 -16.04
N TYR A 447 28.17 -9.70 -15.90
CA TYR A 447 27.75 -10.94 -16.56
C TYR A 447 26.36 -11.40 -16.10
N MET A 448 26.03 -11.22 -14.82
CA MET A 448 24.74 -11.60 -14.26
C MET A 448 23.65 -10.64 -14.71
N GLN A 449 23.96 -9.34 -14.81
CA GLN A 449 23.02 -8.36 -15.39
C GLN A 449 22.71 -8.69 -16.85
N ALA A 450 23.72 -9.02 -17.65
CA ALA A 450 23.54 -9.43 -19.05
C ALA A 450 22.67 -10.70 -19.17
N TYR A 451 22.94 -11.71 -18.33
CA TYR A 451 22.13 -12.93 -18.26
C TYR A 451 20.66 -12.64 -17.90
N LEU A 452 20.42 -11.82 -16.88
CA LEU A 452 19.08 -11.44 -16.45
C LEU A 452 18.34 -10.63 -17.52
N ARG A 453 19.01 -9.72 -18.23
CA ARG A 453 18.43 -9.00 -19.38
C ARG A 453 17.98 -9.95 -20.47
N ASN A 454 18.84 -10.91 -20.84
CA ASN A 454 18.47 -11.93 -21.81
C ASN A 454 17.27 -12.76 -21.32
N THR A 455 17.28 -13.16 -20.04
CA THR A 455 16.18 -13.91 -19.43
C THR A 455 14.86 -13.13 -19.43
N ALA A 456 14.90 -11.83 -19.14
CA ALA A 456 13.71 -10.98 -19.17
C ALA A 456 13.15 -10.82 -20.59
N ARG A 457 14.03 -10.72 -21.60
CA ARG A 457 13.62 -10.74 -23.01
C ARG A 457 12.96 -12.09 -23.36
N GLN A 458 13.61 -13.22 -23.03
CA GLN A 458 13.07 -14.55 -23.27
C GLN A 458 11.71 -14.78 -22.58
N MET A 459 11.53 -14.26 -21.37
CA MET A 459 10.24 -14.31 -20.67
C MET A 459 9.16 -13.53 -21.44
N GLY A 460 9.47 -12.32 -21.94
CA GLY A 460 8.55 -11.54 -22.76
C GLY A 460 8.17 -12.27 -24.05
N LEU A 461 9.15 -12.86 -24.74
CA LEU A 461 8.94 -13.69 -25.93
C LEU A 461 7.97 -14.84 -25.64
N ALA A 462 8.24 -15.63 -24.59
CA ALA A 462 7.43 -16.78 -24.21
C ALA A 462 5.98 -16.39 -23.86
N LEU A 463 5.80 -15.31 -23.08
CA LEU A 463 4.47 -14.79 -22.75
C LEU A 463 3.69 -14.35 -24.00
N GLN A 464 4.38 -13.74 -24.97
CA GLN A 464 3.73 -13.32 -26.21
C GLN A 464 3.35 -14.49 -27.10
N PHE A 465 4.18 -15.53 -27.18
CA PHE A 465 3.82 -16.76 -27.89
C PHE A 465 2.61 -17.44 -27.26
N VAL A 466 2.51 -17.45 -25.93
CA VAL A 466 1.32 -17.96 -25.23
C VAL A 466 0.08 -17.13 -25.56
N ASN A 467 0.19 -15.80 -25.60
CA ASN A 467 -0.93 -14.93 -25.99
C ASN A 467 -1.36 -15.18 -27.44
N ILE A 468 -0.42 -15.19 -28.39
CA ILE A 468 -0.70 -15.45 -29.81
C ILE A 468 -1.36 -16.83 -29.98
N ALA A 469 -0.84 -17.87 -29.34
CA ALA A 469 -1.40 -19.21 -29.42
C ALA A 469 -2.81 -19.31 -28.80
N ARG A 470 -3.08 -18.56 -27.74
CA ARG A 470 -4.41 -18.50 -27.10
C ARG A 470 -5.43 -17.74 -27.97
N ASP A 471 -5.01 -16.65 -28.61
CA ASP A 471 -5.91 -15.66 -29.20
C ASP A 471 -6.05 -15.78 -30.73
N ILE A 472 -5.48 -16.83 -31.37
CA ILE A 472 -5.51 -17.11 -32.82
C ILE A 472 -6.88 -16.78 -33.46
N ALA A 473 -7.96 -17.35 -32.91
CA ALA A 473 -9.29 -17.21 -33.49
C ALA A 473 -9.91 -15.81 -33.26
N VAL A 474 -9.47 -15.09 -32.24
CA VAL A 474 -9.91 -13.72 -31.95
C VAL A 474 -9.19 -12.74 -32.88
N ASP A 475 -7.88 -12.90 -33.02
CA ASP A 475 -7.05 -12.06 -33.89
C ASP A 475 -7.43 -12.20 -35.37
N ALA A 476 -7.68 -13.44 -35.83
CA ALA A 476 -8.08 -13.70 -37.20
C ALA A 476 -9.41 -13.00 -37.57
N LYS A 477 -10.35 -12.83 -36.62
CA LYS A 477 -11.63 -12.15 -36.85
C LYS A 477 -11.47 -10.65 -37.13
N ILE A 478 -10.39 -10.04 -36.65
CA ILE A 478 -10.06 -8.65 -36.91
C ILE A 478 -8.99 -8.50 -38.00
N GLY A 479 -8.72 -9.57 -38.76
CA GLY A 479 -7.79 -9.57 -39.88
C GLY A 479 -6.31 -9.61 -39.50
N ARG A 480 -5.98 -9.93 -38.25
CA ARG A 480 -4.58 -10.05 -37.78
C ARG A 480 -4.19 -11.53 -37.72
N VAL A 481 -3.06 -11.89 -38.33
CA VAL A 481 -2.54 -13.28 -38.33
C VAL A 481 -1.07 -13.26 -37.94
N TYR A 482 -0.80 -13.56 -36.67
CA TYR A 482 0.55 -13.59 -36.13
C TYR A 482 1.27 -14.93 -36.31
N LEU A 483 0.57 -15.98 -36.78
CA LEU A 483 1.22 -17.24 -37.12
C LEU A 483 2.03 -17.06 -38.41
N PRO A 484 3.28 -17.55 -38.46
CA PRO A 484 4.06 -17.60 -39.69
C PRO A 484 3.27 -18.22 -40.83
N THR A 485 3.10 -17.49 -41.93
CA THR A 485 2.38 -18.03 -43.10
C THR A 485 3.07 -19.26 -43.69
N SER A 486 4.38 -19.42 -43.47
CA SER A 486 5.11 -20.65 -43.77
C SER A 486 4.59 -21.90 -43.05
N TRP A 487 3.93 -21.75 -41.90
CA TRP A 487 3.29 -22.87 -41.17
C TRP A 487 1.89 -23.20 -41.68
N LEU A 488 1.27 -22.31 -42.47
CA LEU A 488 -0.10 -22.43 -42.96
C LEU A 488 -0.16 -22.95 -44.41
N LYS A 489 0.95 -23.47 -44.94
CA LYS A 489 1.10 -23.86 -46.36
C LYS A 489 0.71 -25.30 -46.70
N ASP A 490 0.08 -25.99 -45.76
CA ASP A 490 -0.61 -27.29 -45.96
C ASP A 490 -2.12 -27.10 -45.73
#